data_AF-A0A0J5P634-F1
#
_entry.id   AF-A0A0J5P634-F1
#
_cell.length_a   1.000
_cell.length_b   1.000
_cell.length_c   1.000
_cell.angle_alpha   90.00
_cell.angle_beta   90.00
_cell.angle_gamma   90.00
#
_symmetry.space_group_name_H-M   'P 1'
#
loop_
_entity.id
_entity.type
_entity.pdbx_description
1 polymer ?
#
loop_
_entity_poly.entity_id
_entity_poly.type
_entity_poly.pdbx_seq_one_letter_code
_entity_poly.pdbx_strand_id
1 'polypeptide(L)'
;MRNTPILTLHRNTQEAKKVSIDDGFTAIPNELLFAMGKFGFTQRQFNLLLAVIQKTLSWHKEMDWISNAQLCELVDLPDEQKASKTKQELVRMNVLVQKGNKIGLNLSVSEWKKADCTKEANLARNVQKTLHKSCNSDCTKRANTKETITKQKINNTPLPPKGEVGSEAENEVLAQAQALLDYYNGLAQGACRDTQPFITLLTKTTSREAYTPDDIKLVIRWVLKTWSRRNNRPAKPVNICRVTRFDGYLSDAVAWERSRNQVDCADVVEVYNEILGPRLGEFELDDAAEKQIWTLLEHLKDKSINGFRNYFQAFADTARAHYFGDNQSGWKAGFGYLMKPETLIKTRREEL
;
A
#
# COMPACT_ATOMS: atom_id res chain seq x y z
N MET A 1 -34.12 51.07 -33.73
CA MET A 1 -34.20 50.82 -32.28
C MET A 1 -34.90 49.49 -32.04
N ARG A 2 -34.17 48.45 -31.62
CA ARG A 2 -34.75 47.25 -31.00
C ARG A 2 -33.80 46.81 -29.89
N ASN A 3 -34.17 47.16 -28.67
CA ASN A 3 -33.59 46.61 -27.44
C ASN A 3 -34.19 45.23 -27.20
N THR A 4 -33.35 44.22 -27.03
CA THR A 4 -33.72 42.97 -26.36
C THR A 4 -32.66 42.69 -25.30
N PRO A 5 -33.01 42.67 -24.00
CA PRO A 5 -32.06 42.36 -22.95
C PRO A 5 -31.88 40.84 -22.88
N ILE A 6 -30.67 40.36 -23.11
CA ILE A 6 -30.30 38.97 -22.82
C ILE A 6 -29.80 38.96 -21.37
N LEU A 7 -30.71 38.77 -20.42
CA LEU A 7 -30.34 38.30 -19.10
C LEU A 7 -30.13 36.79 -19.19
N THR A 8 -28.89 36.39 -19.49
CA THR A 8 -28.43 35.01 -19.28
C THR A 8 -28.44 34.72 -17.79
N LEU A 9 -29.39 33.90 -17.33
CA LEU A 9 -29.37 33.28 -16.02
C LEU A 9 -28.07 32.47 -15.90
N HIS A 10 -27.11 32.97 -15.12
CA HIS A 10 -25.95 32.18 -14.74
C HIS A 10 -26.44 30.94 -14.01
N ARG A 11 -26.20 29.77 -14.63
CA ARG A 11 -26.39 28.46 -14.02
C ARG A 11 -25.53 28.47 -12.76
N ASN A 12 -26.18 28.47 -11.58
CA ASN A 12 -25.52 28.37 -10.28
C ASN A 12 -24.55 27.19 -10.36
N THR A 13 -23.26 27.48 -10.47
CA THR A 13 -22.24 26.45 -10.46
C THR A 13 -22.15 26.06 -9.00
N GLN A 14 -22.78 24.94 -8.62
CA GLN A 14 -22.59 24.41 -7.28
C GLN A 14 -21.09 24.13 -7.13
N GLU A 15 -20.41 24.95 -6.34
CA GLU A 15 -19.00 24.77 -6.03
C GLU A 15 -18.81 23.35 -5.50
N ALA A 16 -17.78 22.65 -5.97
CA ALA A 16 -17.51 21.28 -5.58
C ALA A 16 -17.24 21.23 -4.07
N LYS A 17 -18.24 20.82 -3.29
CA LYS A 17 -18.08 20.63 -1.84
C LYS A 17 -17.20 19.41 -1.59
N LYS A 18 -15.97 19.65 -1.12
CA LYS A 18 -15.12 18.59 -0.57
C LYS A 18 -15.77 18.05 0.70
N VAL A 19 -16.01 16.75 0.75
CA VAL A 19 -16.50 16.06 1.96
C VAL A 19 -15.41 16.10 3.02
N SER A 20 -15.74 16.55 4.24
CA SER A 20 -14.80 16.54 5.36
C SER A 20 -14.89 15.20 6.11
N ILE A 21 -13.78 14.79 6.73
CA ILE A 21 -13.78 13.66 7.67
C ILE A 21 -14.62 14.01 8.91
N ASP A 22 -14.78 15.32 9.21
CA ASP A 22 -15.56 15.83 10.34
C ASP A 22 -17.08 15.79 10.10
N ASP A 23 -17.54 15.47 8.89
CA ASP A 23 -18.98 15.35 8.56
C ASP A 23 -19.63 14.07 9.17
N GLY A 24 -18.83 13.29 9.91
CA GLY A 24 -19.23 12.03 10.55
C GLY A 24 -19.00 10.82 9.66
N PHE A 25 -18.82 9.65 10.29
CA PHE A 25 -18.62 8.39 9.58
C PHE A 25 -19.44 7.26 10.21
N THR A 26 -19.81 6.28 9.39
CA THR A 26 -20.45 5.05 9.86
C THR A 26 -19.37 4.03 10.22
N ALA A 27 -19.28 3.67 11.50
CA ALA A 27 -18.41 2.57 11.94
C ALA A 27 -19.01 1.23 11.49
N ILE A 28 -18.33 0.53 10.58
CA ILE A 28 -18.74 -0.80 10.08
C ILE A 28 -17.72 -1.83 10.58
N PRO A 29 -18.14 -2.94 11.21
CA PRO A 29 -17.22 -4.01 11.59
C PRO A 29 -16.41 -4.53 10.38
N ASN A 30 -15.10 -4.65 10.54
CA ASN A 30 -14.20 -5.02 9.44
C ASN A 30 -14.58 -6.37 8.79
N GLU A 31 -15.02 -7.34 9.59
CA GLU A 31 -15.49 -8.64 9.10
C GLU A 31 -16.70 -8.49 8.17
N LEU A 32 -17.67 -7.65 8.55
CA LEU A 32 -18.84 -7.35 7.75
C LEU A 32 -18.44 -6.64 6.44
N LEU A 33 -17.53 -5.67 6.51
CA LEU A 33 -17.02 -4.96 5.34
C LEU A 33 -16.31 -5.92 4.36
N PHE A 34 -15.50 -6.85 4.86
CA PHE A 34 -14.85 -7.86 4.03
C PHE A 34 -15.83 -8.88 3.43
N ALA A 35 -16.85 -9.30 4.19
CA ALA A 35 -17.90 -10.17 3.69
C ALA A 35 -18.67 -9.49 2.55
N MET A 36 -19.03 -8.21 2.73
CA MET A 36 -19.71 -7.42 1.71
C MET A 36 -18.93 -7.38 0.39
N GLY A 37 -17.61 -7.14 0.46
CA GLY A 37 -16.75 -7.08 -0.73
C GLY A 37 -16.59 -8.42 -1.46
N LYS A 38 -16.71 -9.57 -0.76
CA LYS A 38 -16.52 -10.90 -1.33
C LYS A 38 -17.82 -11.56 -1.82
N PHE A 39 -18.96 -11.11 -1.33
CA PHE A 39 -20.22 -11.84 -1.51
C PHE A 39 -20.71 -11.88 -2.97
N GLY A 40 -20.41 -10.84 -3.76
CA GLY A 40 -20.77 -10.76 -5.18
C GLY A 40 -22.18 -10.24 -5.42
N PHE A 41 -22.56 -9.16 -4.74
CA PHE A 41 -23.85 -8.50 -4.95
C PHE A 41 -23.96 -7.90 -6.36
N THR A 42 -25.17 -7.87 -6.90
CA THR A 42 -25.46 -6.95 -8.02
C THR A 42 -25.37 -5.50 -7.56
N GLN A 43 -25.14 -4.55 -8.47
CA GLN A 43 -25.05 -3.13 -8.11
C GLN A 43 -26.28 -2.63 -7.34
N ARG A 44 -27.49 -3.07 -7.75
CA ARG A 44 -28.74 -2.68 -7.09
C ARG A 44 -28.85 -3.26 -5.68
N GLN A 45 -28.46 -4.51 -5.50
CA GLN A 45 -28.42 -5.15 -4.19
C GLN A 45 -27.44 -4.46 -3.26
N PHE A 46 -26.25 -4.12 -3.75
CA PHE A 46 -25.22 -3.43 -2.96
C PHE A 46 -25.68 -2.03 -2.54
N ASN A 47 -26.26 -1.25 -3.45
CA ASN A 47 -26.76 0.07 -3.09
C ASN A 47 -27.91 0.00 -2.07
N LEU A 48 -28.84 -0.97 -2.21
CA LEU A 48 -29.90 -1.16 -1.23
C LEU A 48 -29.35 -1.60 0.14
N LEU A 49 -28.32 -2.44 0.16
CA LEU A 49 -27.61 -2.81 1.38
C LEU A 49 -27.00 -1.58 2.08
N LEU A 50 -26.34 -0.69 1.34
CA LEU A 50 -25.80 0.57 1.88
C LEU A 50 -26.89 1.48 2.44
N ALA A 51 -28.03 1.60 1.77
CA ALA A 51 -29.16 2.38 2.27
C ALA A 51 -29.71 1.82 3.60
N VAL A 52 -29.76 0.49 3.75
CA VAL A 52 -30.12 -0.13 5.03
C VAL A 52 -29.06 0.19 6.10
N ILE A 53 -27.76 0.05 5.81
CA ILE A 53 -26.66 0.42 6.75
C ILE A 53 -26.77 1.89 7.19
N GLN A 54 -27.11 2.79 6.27
CA GLN A 54 -27.27 4.21 6.54
C GLN A 54 -28.44 4.50 7.49
N LYS A 55 -29.49 3.67 7.47
CA LYS A 55 -30.68 3.82 8.31
C LYS A 55 -30.66 2.95 9.57
N THR A 56 -29.70 2.04 9.71
CA THR A 56 -29.57 1.18 10.90
C THR A 56 -28.26 1.44 11.63
N LEU A 57 -27.13 0.90 11.14
CA LEU A 57 -25.85 0.93 11.83
C LEU A 57 -25.31 2.35 12.03
N SER A 58 -25.60 3.26 11.10
CA SER A 58 -25.22 4.69 11.24
C SER A 58 -25.95 5.40 12.38
N TRP A 59 -27.02 4.81 12.90
CA TRP A 59 -27.79 5.25 14.06
C TRP A 59 -27.58 4.33 15.27
N HIS A 60 -26.56 3.45 15.22
CA HIS A 60 -26.28 2.45 16.25
C HIS A 60 -27.46 1.51 16.55
N LYS A 61 -28.27 1.18 15.53
CA LYS A 61 -29.38 0.22 15.62
C LYS A 61 -29.11 -0.99 14.73
N GLU A 62 -29.49 -2.18 15.18
CA GLU A 62 -29.40 -3.40 14.37
C GLU A 62 -30.46 -3.44 13.26
N MET A 63 -31.67 -2.95 13.55
CA MET A 63 -32.81 -2.91 12.62
C MET A 63 -33.63 -1.64 12.83
N ASP A 64 -34.26 -1.16 11.76
CA ASP A 64 -35.20 -0.04 11.82
C ASP A 64 -36.39 -0.27 10.86
N TRP A 65 -37.46 0.50 11.03
CA TRP A 65 -38.55 0.52 10.07
C TRP A 65 -38.17 1.41 8.88
N ILE A 66 -38.05 0.80 7.70
CA ILE A 66 -37.69 1.49 6.46
C ILE A 66 -38.72 1.15 5.39
N SER A 67 -39.40 2.16 4.87
CA SER A 67 -40.39 1.99 3.80
C SER A 67 -39.71 1.76 2.44
N ASN A 68 -40.43 1.14 1.49
CA ASN A 68 -39.89 0.95 0.13
C ASN A 68 -39.69 2.29 -0.59
N ALA A 69 -40.57 3.27 -0.36
CA ALA A 69 -40.41 4.64 -0.85
C ALA A 69 -39.09 5.28 -0.38
N GLN A 70 -38.76 5.15 0.91
CA GLN A 70 -37.49 5.64 1.46
C GLN A 70 -36.27 4.94 0.84
N LEU A 71 -36.36 3.62 0.61
CA LEU A 71 -35.29 2.89 -0.07
C LEU A 71 -35.11 3.34 -1.53
N CYS A 72 -36.21 3.66 -2.22
CA CYS A 72 -36.15 4.21 -3.57
C CYS A 72 -35.44 5.56 -3.62
N GLU A 73 -35.77 6.45 -2.69
CA GLU A 73 -35.17 7.78 -2.58
C GLU A 73 -33.66 7.70 -2.28
N LEU A 74 -33.23 6.83 -1.35
CA LEU A 74 -31.82 6.72 -0.99
C LEU A 74 -30.93 6.08 -2.06
N VAL A 75 -31.50 5.24 -2.91
CA VAL A 75 -30.76 4.43 -3.90
C VAL A 75 -30.98 4.93 -5.33
N ASP A 76 -31.79 5.99 -5.51
CA ASP A 76 -32.28 6.47 -6.80
C ASP A 76 -32.89 5.34 -7.65
N LEU A 77 -33.74 4.51 -7.03
CA LEU A 77 -34.49 3.47 -7.76
C LEU A 77 -35.76 4.07 -8.37
N PRO A 78 -36.07 3.74 -9.63
CA PRO A 78 -37.18 4.37 -10.36
C PRO A 78 -38.57 3.93 -9.89
N ASP A 79 -38.68 2.84 -9.11
CA ASP A 79 -39.97 2.27 -8.69
C ASP A 79 -39.82 1.43 -7.41
N GLU A 80 -40.81 1.54 -6.52
CA GLU A 80 -40.93 0.78 -5.27
C GLU A 80 -41.02 -0.73 -5.49
N GLN A 81 -41.57 -1.18 -6.62
CA GLN A 81 -41.61 -2.61 -6.93
C GLN A 81 -40.19 -3.20 -7.06
N LYS A 82 -39.25 -2.43 -7.63
CA LYS A 82 -37.86 -2.86 -7.76
C LYS A 82 -37.16 -2.88 -6.41
N ALA A 83 -37.39 -1.86 -5.58
CA ALA A 83 -36.88 -1.85 -4.20
C ALA A 83 -37.41 -3.05 -3.41
N SER A 84 -38.72 -3.33 -3.50
CA SER A 84 -39.35 -4.49 -2.85
C SER A 84 -38.74 -5.81 -3.33
N LYS A 85 -38.58 -5.99 -4.65
CA LYS A 85 -37.97 -7.20 -5.23
C LYS A 85 -36.53 -7.39 -4.75
N THR A 86 -35.69 -6.37 -4.86
CA THR A 86 -34.28 -6.43 -4.44
C THR A 86 -34.14 -6.65 -2.93
N LYS A 87 -35.01 -6.01 -2.13
CA LYS A 87 -35.10 -6.24 -0.68
C LYS A 87 -35.40 -7.71 -0.37
N GLN A 88 -36.42 -8.28 -1.03
CA GLN A 88 -36.79 -9.68 -0.83
C GLN A 88 -35.73 -10.66 -1.34
N GLU A 89 -34.99 -10.32 -2.39
CA GLU A 89 -33.81 -11.10 -2.82
C GLU A 89 -32.73 -11.14 -1.73
N LEU A 90 -32.39 -10.00 -1.14
CA LEU A 90 -31.40 -9.92 -0.06
C LEU A 90 -31.84 -10.64 1.22
N VAL A 91 -33.15 -10.63 1.53
CA VAL A 91 -33.73 -11.43 2.62
C VAL A 91 -33.61 -12.92 2.31
N ARG A 92 -33.90 -13.36 1.07
CA ARG A 92 -33.72 -14.76 0.66
C ARG A 92 -32.27 -15.23 0.70
N MET A 93 -31.34 -14.34 0.38
CA MET A 93 -29.89 -14.55 0.49
C MET A 93 -29.41 -14.50 1.95
N ASN A 94 -30.30 -14.29 2.92
CA ASN A 94 -30.01 -14.18 4.34
C ASN A 94 -28.99 -13.08 4.69
N VAL A 95 -28.90 -12.05 3.84
CA VAL A 95 -28.05 -10.87 4.04
C VAL A 95 -28.80 -9.82 4.85
N LEU A 96 -30.12 -9.71 4.64
CA LEU A 96 -31.01 -8.88 5.42
C LEU A 96 -31.94 -9.73 6.27
N VAL A 97 -32.20 -9.29 7.49
CA VAL A 97 -33.18 -9.89 8.40
C VAL A 97 -34.41 -8.99 8.45
N GLN A 98 -35.59 -9.59 8.31
CA GLN A 98 -36.88 -8.90 8.43
C GLN A 98 -37.64 -9.44 9.64
N LYS A 99 -38.04 -8.57 10.58
CA LYS A 99 -38.96 -8.91 11.68
C LYS A 99 -40.15 -7.95 11.65
N GLY A 100 -41.30 -8.45 11.18
CA GLY A 100 -42.48 -7.62 10.90
C GLY A 100 -42.14 -6.55 9.86
N ASN A 101 -42.36 -5.27 10.23
CA ASN A 101 -42.07 -4.13 9.38
C ASN A 101 -40.61 -3.66 9.46
N LYS A 102 -39.83 -4.12 10.44
CA LYS A 102 -38.43 -3.71 10.60
C LYS A 102 -37.50 -4.56 9.74
N ILE A 103 -36.47 -3.92 9.21
CA ILE A 103 -35.40 -4.55 8.43
C ILE A 103 -34.04 -4.14 8.97
N GLY A 104 -33.08 -5.07 8.92
CA GLY A 104 -31.69 -4.79 9.27
C GLY A 104 -30.73 -5.79 8.63
N LEU A 105 -29.45 -5.63 8.92
CA LEU A 105 -28.40 -6.50 8.39
C LEU A 105 -28.29 -7.77 9.22
N ASN A 106 -28.05 -8.90 8.55
CA ASN A 106 -27.59 -10.10 9.23
C ASN A 106 -26.10 -9.97 9.56
N LEU A 107 -25.76 -9.76 10.83
CA LEU A 107 -24.37 -9.65 11.29
C LEU A 107 -23.64 -11.00 11.30
N SER A 108 -24.36 -12.12 11.26
CA SER A 108 -23.79 -13.46 11.10
C SER A 108 -23.46 -13.73 9.63
N VAL A 109 -22.32 -13.21 9.16
CA VAL A 109 -21.90 -13.28 7.74
C VAL A 109 -21.74 -14.72 7.20
N SER A 110 -21.53 -15.69 8.09
CA SER A 110 -21.44 -17.12 7.76
C SER A 110 -22.77 -17.72 7.28
N GLU A 111 -23.90 -17.10 7.61
CA GLU A 111 -25.22 -17.59 7.25
C GLU A 111 -25.70 -17.07 5.90
N TRP A 112 -24.94 -16.20 5.25
CA TRP A 112 -25.34 -15.60 3.98
C TRP A 112 -25.27 -16.63 2.86
N LYS A 113 -26.31 -16.66 2.02
CA LYS A 113 -26.49 -17.64 0.96
C LYS A 113 -26.43 -16.98 -0.40
N LYS A 114 -25.63 -17.53 -1.31
CA LYS A 114 -25.73 -17.17 -2.73
C LYS A 114 -27.02 -17.76 -3.29
N ALA A 115 -27.72 -17.01 -4.11
CA ALA A 115 -28.87 -17.56 -4.84
C ALA A 115 -28.37 -18.71 -5.73
N ASP A 116 -28.95 -19.90 -5.60
CA ASP A 116 -28.56 -21.08 -6.38
C ASP A 116 -28.58 -20.77 -7.89
N CYS A 117 -27.46 -21.04 -8.57
CA CYS A 117 -27.23 -20.83 -9.99
C CYS A 117 -28.05 -21.79 -10.90
N THR A 118 -29.12 -22.39 -10.40
CA THR A 118 -29.85 -23.47 -11.09
C THR A 118 -30.77 -22.98 -12.20
N LYS A 119 -31.01 -21.67 -12.34
CA LYS A 119 -31.83 -21.10 -13.42
C LYS A 119 -31.02 -20.63 -14.64
N GLU A 120 -29.77 -20.23 -14.46
CA GLU A 120 -28.90 -19.77 -15.56
C GLU A 120 -28.38 -20.95 -16.40
N ALA A 121 -28.23 -22.13 -15.81
CA ALA A 121 -27.85 -23.36 -16.53
C ALA A 121 -28.93 -23.84 -17.53
N ASN A 122 -30.21 -23.52 -17.31
CA ASN A 122 -31.31 -23.89 -18.22
C ASN A 122 -31.53 -22.88 -19.34
N LEU A 123 -31.23 -21.59 -19.11
CA LEU A 123 -31.28 -20.56 -20.15
C LEU A 123 -30.12 -20.72 -21.15
N ALA A 124 -28.91 -21.00 -20.67
CA ALA A 124 -27.75 -21.27 -21.52
C ALA A 124 -27.95 -22.48 -22.46
N ARG A 125 -28.62 -23.55 -21.98
CA ARG A 125 -28.92 -24.74 -22.79
C ARG A 125 -29.99 -24.52 -23.86
N ASN A 126 -30.97 -23.64 -23.62
CA ASN A 126 -32.01 -23.33 -24.60
C ASN A 126 -31.54 -22.33 -25.68
N VAL A 127 -30.66 -21.40 -25.32
CA VAL A 127 -30.04 -20.43 -26.25
C VAL A 127 -29.04 -21.11 -27.20
N GLN A 128 -28.29 -22.12 -26.73
CA GLN A 128 -27.38 -22.89 -27.58
C GLN A 128 -28.11 -23.73 -28.65
N LYS A 129 -29.32 -24.24 -28.38
CA LYS A 129 -30.12 -24.98 -29.38
C LYS A 129 -30.73 -24.08 -30.46
N THR A 130 -30.95 -22.79 -30.18
CA THR A 130 -31.54 -21.84 -31.14
C THR A 130 -30.50 -21.10 -31.98
N LEU A 131 -29.25 -20.98 -31.52
CA LEU A 131 -28.18 -20.26 -32.23
C LEU A 131 -27.45 -21.07 -33.31
N HIS A 132 -27.55 -22.40 -33.34
CA HIS A 132 -26.92 -23.21 -34.40
C HIS A 132 -27.67 -23.21 -35.75
N LYS A 133 -28.77 -22.47 -35.90
CA LYS A 133 -29.66 -22.54 -37.08
C LYS A 133 -29.76 -21.29 -37.94
N SER A 134 -29.06 -20.20 -37.63
CA SER A 134 -29.13 -19.00 -38.48
C SER A 134 -27.77 -18.33 -38.61
N CYS A 135 -27.08 -18.74 -39.67
CA CYS A 135 -26.12 -18.00 -40.50
C CYS A 135 -25.49 -16.69 -39.98
N ASN A 136 -24.15 -16.73 -39.96
CA ASN A 136 -23.23 -16.00 -40.85
C ASN A 136 -23.28 -14.47 -40.95
N SER A 137 -22.06 -13.95 -41.17
CA SER A 137 -21.64 -12.61 -41.60
C SER A 137 -21.52 -11.48 -40.55
N ASP A 138 -20.26 -11.02 -40.48
CA ASP A 138 -19.73 -9.69 -40.22
C ASP A 138 -19.47 -9.16 -38.79
N CYS A 139 -18.16 -9.18 -38.49
CA CYS A 139 -17.29 -8.32 -37.69
C CYS A 139 -17.92 -7.13 -36.92
N THR A 140 -17.60 -7.04 -35.62
CA THR A 140 -16.65 -6.03 -35.09
C THR A 140 -16.32 -6.27 -33.61
N LYS A 141 -15.06 -6.03 -33.24
CA LYS A 141 -14.48 -6.23 -31.90
C LYS A 141 -14.95 -5.13 -30.93
N ARG A 142 -15.30 -5.47 -29.68
CA ARG A 142 -14.79 -4.75 -28.50
C ARG A 142 -14.96 -5.50 -27.17
N ALA A 143 -13.93 -5.32 -26.33
CA ALA A 143 -13.87 -5.39 -24.86
C ALA A 143 -13.49 -6.73 -24.21
N ASN A 144 -12.34 -6.68 -23.51
CA ASN A 144 -12.19 -6.78 -22.04
C ASN A 144 -12.99 -7.89 -21.32
N THR A 145 -12.51 -8.66 -20.34
CA THR A 145 -11.23 -8.86 -19.64
C THR A 145 -11.46 -10.07 -18.72
N LYS A 146 -10.48 -10.98 -18.62
CA LYS A 146 -10.18 -11.95 -17.53
C LYS A 146 -11.33 -12.80 -16.95
N GLU A 147 -11.11 -14.12 -17.05
CA GLU A 147 -11.38 -15.02 -15.94
C GLU A 147 -10.11 -15.75 -15.52
N THR A 148 -9.95 -15.91 -14.20
CA THR A 148 -8.95 -16.74 -13.55
C THR A 148 -9.62 -18.05 -13.13
N ILE A 149 -9.25 -19.17 -13.76
CA ILE A 149 -9.40 -20.51 -13.19
C ILE A 149 -8.07 -21.24 -13.43
N THR A 150 -7.34 -21.50 -12.35
CA THR A 150 -6.07 -22.23 -12.38
C THR A 150 -6.36 -23.72 -12.60
N LYS A 151 -6.52 -24.11 -13.87
CA LYS A 151 -6.35 -25.50 -14.31
C LYS A 151 -4.90 -25.68 -14.76
N GLN A 152 -4.28 -26.75 -14.29
CA GLN A 152 -3.04 -27.31 -14.83
C GLN A 152 -3.17 -27.40 -16.36
N LYS A 153 -2.33 -26.64 -17.08
CA LYS A 153 -2.10 -26.69 -18.54
C LYS A 153 -0.60 -26.49 -18.70
N ILE A 154 0.15 -27.56 -18.92
CA ILE A 154 0.61 -27.95 -20.27
C ILE A 154 1.21 -26.73 -20.97
N ASN A 155 2.52 -26.60 -20.83
CA ASN A 155 3.36 -25.77 -21.67
C ASN A 155 3.15 -26.19 -23.11
N ASN A 156 2.46 -25.38 -23.91
CA ASN A 156 2.58 -25.40 -25.37
C ASN A 156 2.41 -23.95 -25.83
N THR A 157 3.53 -23.26 -25.91
CA THR A 157 3.71 -21.97 -26.57
C THR A 157 3.37 -22.13 -28.06
N PRO A 158 2.63 -21.21 -28.70
CA PRO A 158 2.57 -21.17 -30.17
C PRO A 158 3.92 -20.69 -30.68
N LEU A 159 4.60 -21.53 -31.46
CA LEU A 159 5.80 -21.18 -32.22
C LEU A 159 5.51 -20.00 -33.17
N PRO A 160 6.25 -18.89 -33.11
CA PRO A 160 6.45 -18.03 -34.26
C PRO A 160 7.52 -18.65 -35.19
N PRO A 161 7.56 -18.27 -36.47
CA PRO A 161 8.45 -18.87 -37.45
C PRO A 161 9.91 -18.64 -37.07
N LYS A 162 10.68 -19.71 -37.22
CA LYS A 162 12.12 -19.81 -36.99
C LYS A 162 12.86 -18.67 -37.73
N GLY A 163 13.50 -17.80 -36.96
CA GLY A 163 14.41 -16.75 -37.43
C GLY A 163 15.32 -16.33 -36.28
N GLU A 164 16.62 -16.48 -36.48
CA GLU A 164 17.71 -16.25 -35.52
C GLU A 164 17.86 -14.78 -35.10
N VAL A 165 18.57 -14.60 -33.98
CA VAL A 165 19.05 -13.36 -33.34
C VAL A 165 18.01 -12.70 -32.43
N GLY A 166 18.00 -13.13 -31.16
CA GLY A 166 17.48 -12.28 -30.08
C GLY A 166 18.25 -10.96 -30.12
N SER A 167 17.54 -9.85 -30.21
CA SER A 167 18.16 -8.53 -30.38
C SER A 167 19.14 -8.27 -29.23
N GLU A 168 20.26 -7.60 -29.51
CA GLU A 168 21.30 -7.28 -28.53
C GLU A 168 20.72 -6.64 -27.26
N ALA A 169 19.66 -5.83 -27.42
CA ALA A 169 18.93 -5.19 -26.35
C ALA A 169 18.22 -6.17 -25.38
N GLU A 170 17.67 -7.29 -25.88
CA GLU A 170 17.03 -8.29 -25.01
C GLU A 170 18.05 -9.04 -24.16
N ASN A 171 19.22 -9.33 -24.74
CA ASN A 171 20.32 -9.96 -24.00
C ASN A 171 20.89 -9.02 -22.93
N GLU A 172 20.98 -7.73 -23.22
CA GLU A 172 21.42 -6.72 -22.26
C GLU A 172 20.45 -6.59 -21.08
N VAL A 173 19.14 -6.53 -21.34
CA VAL A 173 18.11 -6.49 -20.29
C VAL A 173 18.17 -7.74 -19.40
N LEU A 174 18.40 -8.92 -19.99
CA LEU A 174 18.56 -10.16 -19.24
C LEU A 174 19.81 -10.12 -18.33
N ALA A 175 20.94 -9.63 -18.85
CA ALA A 175 22.18 -9.51 -18.10
C ALA A 175 22.05 -8.52 -16.94
N GLN A 176 21.42 -7.36 -17.17
CA GLN A 176 21.14 -6.37 -16.13
C GLN A 176 20.18 -6.93 -15.07
N ALA A 177 19.14 -7.66 -15.47
CA ALA A 177 18.22 -8.30 -14.54
C ALA A 177 18.91 -9.35 -13.66
N GLN A 178 19.84 -10.12 -14.22
CA GLN A 178 20.64 -11.08 -13.47
C GLN A 178 21.55 -10.37 -12.45
N ALA A 179 22.24 -9.30 -12.87
CA ALA A 179 23.08 -8.51 -11.98
C ALA A 179 22.28 -7.89 -10.81
N LEU A 180 21.06 -7.43 -11.06
CA LEU A 180 20.16 -6.91 -10.02
C LEU A 180 19.68 -7.99 -9.05
N LEU A 181 19.43 -9.20 -9.55
CA LEU A 181 19.07 -10.35 -8.72
C LEU A 181 20.23 -10.76 -7.81
N ASP A 182 21.46 -10.81 -8.33
CA ASP A 182 22.65 -11.14 -7.56
C ASP A 182 22.93 -10.06 -6.50
N TYR A 183 22.78 -8.79 -6.86
CA TYR A 183 22.85 -7.67 -5.93
C TYR A 183 21.82 -7.78 -4.78
N TYR A 184 20.56 -8.07 -5.11
CA TYR A 184 19.52 -8.30 -4.11
C TYR A 184 19.86 -9.48 -3.20
N ASN A 185 20.29 -10.61 -3.76
CA ASN A 185 20.59 -11.83 -3.00
C ASN A 185 21.77 -11.62 -2.04
N GLY A 186 22.79 -10.86 -2.45
CA GLY A 186 23.90 -10.48 -1.58
C GLY A 186 23.45 -9.67 -0.36
N LEU A 187 22.61 -8.64 -0.57
CA LEU A 187 22.09 -7.81 0.53
C LEU A 187 21.07 -8.54 1.41
N ALA A 188 20.20 -9.33 0.81
CA ALA A 188 19.13 -10.03 1.51
C ALA A 188 19.60 -11.34 2.16
N GLN A 189 20.86 -11.76 1.91
CA GLN A 189 21.39 -13.09 2.25
C GLN A 189 20.44 -14.22 1.82
N GLY A 190 19.89 -14.08 0.61
CA GLY A 190 18.87 -14.96 0.05
C GLY A 190 19.34 -15.71 -1.20
N ALA A 191 18.51 -16.64 -1.69
CA ALA A 191 18.79 -17.44 -2.89
C ALA A 191 17.64 -17.35 -3.91
N CYS A 192 17.13 -16.15 -4.17
CA CYS A 192 16.09 -15.96 -5.20
C CYS A 192 16.68 -16.26 -6.59
N ARG A 193 15.86 -16.86 -7.47
CA ARG A 193 16.26 -17.23 -8.85
C ARG A 193 15.43 -16.56 -9.94
N ASP A 194 14.37 -15.85 -9.53
CA ASP A 194 13.42 -15.26 -10.47
C ASP A 194 13.88 -13.85 -10.87
N THR A 195 14.27 -13.71 -12.14
CA THR A 195 14.69 -12.43 -12.75
C THR A 195 13.52 -11.64 -13.35
N GLN A 196 12.34 -12.27 -13.52
CA GLN A 196 11.17 -11.64 -14.16
C GLN A 196 10.73 -10.32 -13.53
N PRO A 197 10.77 -10.14 -12.18
CA PRO A 197 10.41 -8.87 -11.57
C PRO A 197 11.31 -7.70 -12.03
N PHE A 198 12.60 -7.97 -12.24
CA PHE A 198 13.56 -6.95 -12.70
C PHE A 198 13.42 -6.67 -14.20
N ILE A 199 13.29 -7.72 -15.01
CA ILE A 199 13.02 -7.59 -16.46
C ILE A 199 11.79 -6.71 -16.67
N THR A 200 10.71 -6.95 -15.91
CA THR A 200 9.48 -6.17 -16.01
C THR A 200 9.71 -4.66 -15.80
N LEU A 201 10.66 -4.27 -14.94
CA LEU A 201 10.97 -2.86 -14.67
C LEU A 201 11.93 -2.25 -15.70
N LEU A 202 12.90 -3.05 -16.17
CA LEU A 202 13.89 -2.65 -17.18
C LEU A 202 13.28 -2.56 -18.59
N THR A 203 12.18 -3.26 -18.86
CA THR A 203 11.52 -3.19 -20.17
C THR A 203 10.61 -1.95 -20.26
N LYS A 204 10.85 -1.11 -21.28
CA LYS A 204 9.97 0.00 -21.65
C LYS A 204 8.59 -0.50 -22.09
N THR A 205 7.53 0.19 -21.70
CA THR A 205 6.17 -0.08 -22.19
C THR A 205 5.59 1.16 -22.88
N THR A 206 4.41 1.00 -23.49
CA THR A 206 3.69 2.12 -24.12
C THR A 206 3.26 3.21 -23.14
N SER A 207 3.17 2.90 -21.84
CA SER A 207 2.69 3.81 -20.81
C SER A 207 3.76 4.17 -19.77
N ARG A 208 4.97 3.60 -19.85
CA ARG A 208 6.02 3.74 -18.84
C ARG A 208 7.41 3.62 -19.47
N GLU A 209 8.29 4.57 -19.18
CA GLU A 209 9.71 4.45 -19.51
C GLU A 209 10.40 3.34 -18.68
N ALA A 210 11.47 2.77 -19.21
CA ALA A 210 12.29 1.80 -18.48
C ALA A 210 12.92 2.46 -17.24
N TYR A 211 12.96 1.74 -16.12
CA TYR A 211 13.75 2.18 -14.98
C TYR A 211 15.21 1.85 -15.23
N THR A 212 16.12 2.65 -14.68
CA THR A 212 17.55 2.33 -14.76
C THR A 212 17.92 1.25 -13.73
N PRO A 213 19.00 0.48 -13.95
CA PRO A 213 19.52 -0.43 -12.93
C PRO A 213 19.81 0.26 -11.60
N ASP A 214 20.24 1.52 -11.62
CA ASP A 214 20.61 2.25 -10.41
C ASP A 214 19.38 2.71 -9.61
N ASP A 215 18.30 3.11 -10.28
CA ASP A 215 17.00 3.34 -9.63
C ASP A 215 16.54 2.09 -8.88
N ILE A 216 16.70 0.92 -9.51
CA ILE A 216 16.28 -0.36 -8.93
C ILE A 216 17.16 -0.75 -7.74
N LYS A 217 18.49 -0.58 -7.85
CA LYS A 217 19.41 -0.81 -6.73
C LYS A 217 19.10 0.10 -5.55
N LEU A 218 18.79 1.37 -5.80
CA LEU A 218 18.43 2.34 -4.77
C LEU A 218 17.18 1.89 -4.01
N VAL A 219 16.11 1.51 -4.72
CA VAL A 219 14.88 1.00 -4.09
C VAL A 219 15.14 -0.29 -3.31
N ILE A 220 15.95 -1.22 -3.83
CA ILE A 220 16.33 -2.45 -3.10
C ILE A 220 17.02 -2.11 -1.78
N ARG A 221 18.02 -1.23 -1.81
CA ARG A 221 18.76 -0.79 -0.61
C ARG A 221 17.81 -0.18 0.42
N TRP A 222 16.98 0.76 -0.02
CA TRP A 222 16.01 1.43 0.82
C TRP A 222 15.04 0.43 1.47
N VAL A 223 14.39 -0.44 0.69
CA VAL A 223 13.43 -1.42 1.21
C VAL A 223 14.07 -2.34 2.24
N LEU A 224 15.25 -2.92 1.96
CA LEU A 224 15.88 -3.89 2.86
C LEU A 224 16.36 -3.26 4.17
N LYS A 225 16.68 -1.96 4.19
CA LYS A 225 17.08 -1.23 5.41
C LYS A 225 15.88 -0.65 6.17
N THR A 226 14.76 -0.31 5.51
CA THR A 226 13.65 0.43 6.14
C THR A 226 12.41 -0.41 6.43
N TRP A 227 12.10 -1.42 5.62
CA TRP A 227 10.88 -2.21 5.80
C TRP A 227 11.06 -3.26 6.90
N SER A 228 10.02 -3.44 7.71
CA SER A 228 10.01 -4.45 8.76
C SER A 228 10.01 -5.87 8.17
N ARG A 229 10.82 -6.76 8.76
CA ARG A 229 10.93 -8.15 8.33
C ARG A 229 9.70 -8.95 8.78
N ARG A 230 8.87 -9.38 7.82
CA ARG A 230 7.73 -10.28 8.13
C ARG A 230 8.24 -11.69 8.34
N ASN A 231 7.95 -12.29 9.50
CA ASN A 231 8.44 -13.62 9.88
C ASN A 231 9.98 -13.75 9.78
N ASN A 232 10.69 -12.68 10.11
CA ASN A 232 12.16 -12.56 9.99
C ASN A 232 12.71 -12.75 8.57
N ARG A 233 11.87 -12.60 7.53
CA ARG A 233 12.27 -12.72 6.12
C ARG A 233 12.28 -11.34 5.43
N PRO A 234 13.27 -11.08 4.56
CA PRO A 234 13.29 -9.87 3.74
C PRO A 234 12.17 -9.86 2.69
N ALA A 235 11.81 -8.67 2.21
CA ALA A 235 10.82 -8.50 1.15
C ALA A 235 11.35 -9.08 -0.17
N LYS A 236 10.59 -10.00 -0.79
CA LYS A 236 10.99 -10.68 -2.04
C LYS A 236 10.98 -9.71 -3.25
N PRO A 237 11.80 -9.97 -4.29
CA PRO A 237 11.85 -9.14 -5.51
C PRO A 237 10.49 -8.90 -6.17
N VAL A 238 9.61 -9.91 -6.20
CA VAL A 238 8.24 -9.81 -6.73
C VAL A 238 7.38 -8.77 -5.98
N ASN A 239 7.67 -8.49 -4.72
CA ASN A 239 6.95 -7.50 -3.93
C ASN A 239 7.60 -6.12 -4.00
N ILE A 240 8.92 -6.07 -4.12
CA ILE A 240 9.69 -4.82 -4.30
C ILE A 240 9.38 -4.24 -5.69
N CYS A 241 9.47 -5.06 -6.73
CA CYS A 241 9.36 -4.64 -8.13
C CYS A 241 7.91 -4.53 -8.65
N ARG A 242 6.97 -4.14 -7.78
CA ARG A 242 5.57 -3.97 -8.20
C ARG A 242 5.41 -2.68 -8.98
N VAL A 243 5.26 -2.80 -10.30
CA VAL A 243 5.17 -1.66 -11.25
C VAL A 243 4.22 -0.55 -10.78
N THR A 244 3.04 -0.91 -10.25
CA THR A 244 2.03 0.08 -9.82
C THR A 244 2.39 0.89 -8.58
N ARG A 245 3.43 0.49 -7.84
CA ARG A 245 3.90 1.17 -6.62
C ARG A 245 5.36 1.61 -6.72
N PHE A 246 6.08 1.14 -7.73
CA PHE A 246 7.52 1.29 -7.82
C PHE A 246 7.94 2.76 -7.90
N ASP A 247 7.18 3.59 -8.60
CA ASP A 247 7.45 5.03 -8.71
C ASP A 247 7.41 5.74 -7.34
N GLY A 248 6.42 5.39 -6.52
CA GLY A 248 6.35 5.86 -5.13
C GLY A 248 7.53 5.38 -4.29
N TYR A 249 7.92 4.11 -4.45
CA TYR A 249 9.09 3.57 -3.76
C TYR A 249 10.39 4.25 -4.19
N LEU A 250 10.54 4.58 -5.47
CA LEU A 250 11.70 5.30 -5.99
C LEU A 250 11.75 6.72 -5.41
N SER A 251 10.62 7.43 -5.37
CA SER A 251 10.52 8.74 -4.73
C SER A 251 10.96 8.70 -3.26
N ASP A 252 10.45 7.74 -2.49
CA ASP A 252 10.82 7.58 -1.07
C ASP A 252 12.30 7.21 -0.90
N ALA A 253 12.83 6.34 -1.77
CA ALA A 253 14.22 5.91 -1.73
C ALA A 253 15.18 7.06 -2.09
N VAL A 254 14.84 7.92 -3.05
CA VAL A 254 15.61 9.13 -3.39
C VAL A 254 15.60 10.12 -2.23
N ALA A 255 14.46 10.33 -1.58
CA ALA A 255 14.39 11.19 -0.40
C ALA A 255 15.25 10.65 0.75
N TRP A 256 15.23 9.33 0.96
CA TRP A 256 16.05 8.65 1.96
C TRP A 256 17.56 8.68 1.64
N GLU A 257 17.96 8.56 0.39
CA GLU A 257 19.39 8.68 0.02
C GLU A 257 19.88 10.11 0.19
N ARG A 258 19.05 11.11 -0.14
CA ARG A 258 19.36 12.52 0.11
C ARG A 258 19.54 12.84 1.59
N SER A 259 18.68 12.30 2.46
CA SER A 259 18.84 12.50 3.91
C SER A 259 20.06 11.77 4.45
N ARG A 260 20.42 10.61 3.88
CA ARG A 260 21.64 9.89 4.25
C ARG A 260 22.93 10.57 3.81
N ASN A 261 22.96 11.12 2.59
CA ASN A 261 24.15 11.80 2.07
C ASN A 261 24.48 13.11 2.81
N GLN A 262 23.67 13.51 3.79
CA GLN A 262 23.95 14.67 4.63
C GLN A 262 24.81 14.34 5.86
N VAL A 263 24.90 13.06 6.26
CA VAL A 263 25.70 12.60 7.42
C VAL A 263 26.26 11.20 7.14
N ASP A 264 27.57 11.09 6.95
CA ASP A 264 28.25 9.79 6.93
C ASP A 264 28.40 9.25 8.36
N CYS A 265 28.03 7.99 8.58
CA CYS A 265 28.21 7.35 9.89
C CYS A 265 29.70 7.20 10.25
N ALA A 266 30.59 7.03 9.26
CA ALA A 266 32.02 6.97 9.48
C ALA A 266 32.54 8.31 10.03
N ASP A 267 32.12 9.43 9.43
CA ASP A 267 32.48 10.78 9.91
C ASP A 267 31.97 11.01 11.34
N VAL A 268 30.78 10.53 11.69
CA VAL A 268 30.26 10.65 13.06
C VAL A 268 31.13 9.90 14.06
N VAL A 269 31.59 8.70 13.70
CA VAL A 269 32.52 7.91 14.54
C VAL A 269 33.88 8.58 14.63
N GLU A 270 34.38 9.16 13.54
CA GLU A 270 35.62 9.94 13.54
C GLU A 270 35.52 11.14 14.50
N VAL A 271 34.44 11.92 14.43
CA VAL A 271 34.20 13.06 15.34
C VAL A 271 34.06 12.60 16.79
N TYR A 272 33.43 11.46 17.04
CA TYR A 272 33.39 10.86 18.39
C TYR A 272 34.79 10.50 18.88
N ASN A 273 35.59 9.82 18.04
CA ASN A 273 36.95 9.41 18.39
C ASN A 273 37.86 10.63 18.60
N GLU A 274 37.70 11.69 17.82
CA GLU A 274 38.44 12.96 17.97
C GLU A 274 38.18 13.62 19.33
N ILE A 275 36.90 13.74 19.73
CA ILE A 275 36.50 14.53 20.91
C ILE A 275 36.56 13.70 22.19
N LEU A 276 36.03 12.47 22.12
CA LEU A 276 35.76 11.63 23.29
C LEU A 276 36.64 10.38 23.33
N GLY A 277 37.22 9.96 22.20
CA GLY A 277 38.12 8.80 22.12
C GLY A 277 39.24 8.82 23.16
N PRO A 278 39.98 9.94 23.36
CA PRO A 278 41.05 10.00 24.36
C PRO A 278 40.60 9.72 25.81
N ARG A 279 39.33 10.01 26.15
CA ARG A 279 38.79 9.87 27.52
C ARG A 279 37.92 8.62 27.69
N LEU A 280 37.15 8.26 26.67
CA LEU A 280 36.15 7.19 26.70
C LEU A 280 36.58 5.93 25.95
N GLY A 281 37.64 6.01 25.16
CA GLY A 281 38.12 4.95 24.26
C GLY A 281 37.55 5.11 22.86
N GLU A 282 38.37 4.77 21.88
CA GLU A 282 37.99 4.77 20.47
C GLU A 282 36.92 3.71 20.18
N PHE A 283 36.14 3.96 19.14
CA PHE A 283 35.07 3.10 18.67
C PHE A 283 35.22 2.85 17.16
N GLU A 284 34.91 1.63 16.73
CA GLU A 284 34.90 1.25 15.32
C GLU A 284 33.45 1.09 14.83
N LEU A 285 33.16 1.58 13.64
CA LEU A 285 31.81 1.54 13.07
C LEU A 285 31.36 0.10 12.83
N ASP A 286 30.17 -0.24 13.33
CA ASP A 286 29.49 -1.52 13.06
C ASP A 286 28.01 -1.31 12.66
N ASP A 287 27.35 -2.40 12.25
CA ASP A 287 25.93 -2.39 11.84
C ASP A 287 24.96 -1.92 12.94
N ALA A 288 25.33 -2.08 14.22
CA ALA A 288 24.51 -1.66 15.34
C ALA A 288 24.66 -0.14 15.59
N ALA A 289 25.89 0.36 15.48
CA ALA A 289 26.25 1.76 15.58
C ALA A 289 25.61 2.59 14.47
N GLU A 290 25.59 2.11 13.21
CA GLU A 290 24.87 2.78 12.13
C GLU A 290 23.43 3.09 12.55
N LYS A 291 22.71 2.09 13.06
CA LYS A 291 21.30 2.25 13.47
C LYS A 291 21.16 3.23 14.63
N GLN A 292 22.09 3.20 15.58
CA GLN A 292 22.12 4.12 16.71
C GLN A 292 22.34 5.57 16.25
N ILE A 293 23.30 5.81 15.35
CA ILE A 293 23.57 7.13 14.74
C ILE A 293 22.32 7.66 14.03
N TRP A 294 21.71 6.86 13.16
CA TRP A 294 20.48 7.27 12.46
C TRP A 294 19.32 7.56 13.41
N THR A 295 19.20 6.77 14.49
CA THR A 295 18.17 7.00 15.51
C THR A 295 18.41 8.33 16.22
N LEU A 296 19.65 8.61 16.65
CA LEU A 296 19.98 9.84 17.35
C LEU A 296 19.85 11.08 16.45
N LEU A 297 20.21 10.96 15.16
CA LEU A 297 20.13 12.04 14.18
C LEU A 297 18.73 12.67 14.11
N GLU A 298 17.67 11.85 14.23
CA GLU A 298 16.29 12.34 14.24
C GLU A 298 15.96 13.24 15.46
N HIS A 299 16.71 13.12 16.54
CA HIS A 299 16.56 13.91 17.78
C HIS A 299 17.48 15.13 17.84
N LEU A 300 18.45 15.25 16.92
CA LEU A 300 19.30 16.42 16.81
C LEU A 300 18.53 17.61 16.23
N LYS A 301 18.78 18.80 16.79
CA LYS A 301 18.22 20.05 16.27
C LYS A 301 18.82 20.38 14.90
N ASP A 302 20.13 20.17 14.78
CA ASP A 302 20.88 20.27 13.52
C ASP A 302 21.17 18.84 13.04
N LYS A 303 20.52 18.42 11.95
CA LYS A 303 20.65 17.07 11.39
C LYS A 303 21.87 16.95 10.47
N SER A 304 23.04 17.32 10.99
CA SER A 304 24.30 17.33 10.27
C SER A 304 25.43 16.76 11.13
N ILE A 305 26.60 16.57 10.50
CA ILE A 305 27.83 16.20 11.21
C ILE A 305 28.19 17.22 12.31
N ASN A 306 27.93 18.51 12.07
CA ASN A 306 28.14 19.56 13.06
C ASN A 306 27.18 19.43 14.26
N GLY A 307 25.96 18.93 14.03
CA GLY A 307 25.04 18.58 15.11
C GLY A 307 25.62 17.54 16.08
N PHE A 308 26.26 16.50 15.55
CA PHE A 308 26.97 15.51 16.35
C PHE A 308 28.21 16.09 17.04
N ARG A 309 29.04 16.85 16.32
CA ARG A 309 30.21 17.53 16.89
C ARG A 309 29.84 18.39 18.10
N ASN A 310 28.84 19.25 17.94
CA ASN A 310 28.35 20.12 19.01
C ASN A 310 27.80 19.33 20.20
N TYR A 311 27.10 18.22 19.93
CA TYR A 311 26.58 17.35 20.98
C TYR A 311 27.72 16.69 21.78
N PHE A 312 28.69 16.07 21.10
CA PHE A 312 29.80 15.41 21.77
C PHE A 312 30.68 16.40 22.54
N GLN A 313 30.91 17.60 21.98
CA GLN A 313 31.63 18.66 22.67
C GLN A 313 30.89 19.10 23.94
N ALA A 314 29.57 19.35 23.85
CA ALA A 314 28.77 19.69 25.02
C ALA A 314 28.85 18.60 26.09
N PHE A 315 28.74 17.33 25.73
CA PHE A 315 28.92 16.22 26.68
C PHE A 315 30.33 16.23 27.30
N ALA A 316 31.38 16.43 26.49
CA ALA A 316 32.76 16.46 26.96
C ALA A 316 33.00 17.57 28.00
N ASP A 317 32.34 18.71 27.83
CA ASP A 317 32.50 19.92 28.62
C ASP A 317 31.64 19.90 29.90
N THR A 318 30.40 19.40 29.81
CA THR A 318 29.45 19.50 30.93
C THR A 318 29.37 18.26 31.80
N ALA A 319 29.68 17.08 31.27
CA ALA A 319 29.48 15.84 32.00
C ALA A 319 30.44 15.71 33.19
N ARG A 320 29.92 15.25 34.34
CA ARG A 320 30.72 14.98 35.53
C ARG A 320 31.78 13.90 35.31
N ALA A 321 32.83 13.95 36.12
CA ALA A 321 33.97 13.03 36.07
C ALA A 321 33.57 11.54 36.13
N HIS A 322 32.46 11.20 36.80
CA HIS A 322 31.98 9.83 36.90
C HIS A 322 31.62 9.21 35.54
N TYR A 323 31.27 10.01 34.52
CA TYR A 323 31.02 9.51 33.17
C TYR A 323 32.30 9.12 32.42
N PHE A 324 33.45 9.56 32.90
CA PHE A 324 34.76 9.34 32.30
C PHE A 324 35.61 8.30 33.07
N GLY A 325 34.99 7.51 33.94
CA GLY A 325 35.68 6.46 34.70
C GLY A 325 36.17 6.89 36.08
N ASP A 326 35.94 8.13 36.51
CA ASP A 326 36.27 8.58 37.87
C ASP A 326 35.19 8.13 38.87
N ASN A 327 35.14 6.82 39.08
CA ASN A 327 34.24 6.17 40.01
C ASN A 327 34.82 4.82 40.48
N GLN A 328 34.28 4.29 41.58
CA GLN A 328 34.78 3.04 42.18
C GLN A 328 34.62 1.81 41.28
N SER A 329 33.74 1.86 40.28
CA SER A 329 33.49 0.73 39.36
C SER A 329 34.34 0.80 38.09
N GLY A 330 35.06 1.90 37.83
CA GLY A 330 35.74 2.16 36.56
C GLY A 330 34.78 2.31 35.37
N TRP A 331 33.48 2.51 35.62
CA TRP A 331 32.50 2.63 34.55
C TRP A 331 32.65 3.94 33.80
N LYS A 332 32.59 3.88 32.47
CA LYS A 332 32.63 5.06 31.60
C LYS A 332 31.51 5.00 30.56
N ALA A 333 31.01 6.15 30.14
CA ALA A 333 30.04 6.26 29.07
C ALA A 333 30.69 5.84 27.74
N GLY A 334 30.37 4.66 27.22
CA GLY A 334 30.80 4.25 25.88
C GLY A 334 29.95 4.86 24.77
N PHE A 335 30.35 4.67 23.51
CA PHE A 335 29.63 5.14 22.32
C PHE A 335 28.11 4.89 22.38
N GLY A 336 27.71 3.65 22.66
CA GLY A 336 26.29 3.28 22.74
C GLY A 336 25.51 3.95 23.89
N TYR A 337 26.18 4.52 24.91
CA TYR A 337 25.54 5.36 25.92
C TYR A 337 25.22 6.75 25.35
N LEU A 338 26.16 7.35 24.59
CA LEU A 338 25.97 8.66 23.96
C LEU A 338 24.97 8.62 22.81
N MET A 339 24.81 7.50 22.12
CA MET A 339 23.82 7.39 21.05
C MET A 339 22.36 7.27 21.53
N LYS A 340 22.11 7.34 22.84
CA LYS A 340 20.76 7.29 23.40
C LYS A 340 20.10 8.67 23.37
N PRO A 341 18.85 8.80 22.86
CA PRO A 341 18.11 10.06 22.91
C PRO A 341 18.01 10.64 24.33
N GLU A 342 17.93 9.79 25.36
CA GLU A 342 17.90 10.23 26.76
C GLU A 342 19.19 10.94 27.17
N THR A 343 20.35 10.46 26.71
CA THR A 343 21.65 11.08 27.02
C THR A 343 21.79 12.44 26.35
N LEU A 344 21.32 12.57 25.11
CA LEU A 344 21.26 13.86 24.41
C LEU A 344 20.37 14.86 25.16
N ILE A 345 19.20 14.43 25.65
CA ILE A 345 18.30 15.30 26.42
C ILE A 345 18.97 15.74 27.73
N LYS A 346 19.59 14.83 28.47
CA LYS A 346 20.29 15.16 29.72
C LYS A 346 21.46 16.12 29.50
N THR A 347 22.21 15.94 28.40
CA THR A 347 23.30 16.85 28.03
C THR A 347 22.78 18.26 27.76
N ARG A 348 21.66 18.39 27.03
CA ARG A 348 21.02 19.69 26.77
C ARG A 348 20.49 20.38 28.03
N ARG A 349 20.20 19.62 29.07
CA ARG A 349 19.70 20.12 30.37
C ARG A 349 20.80 20.26 31.41
N GLU A 350 22.04 19.93 31.07
CA GLU A 350 23.19 19.94 31.99
C GLU A 350 22.96 19.03 33.23
N GLU A 351 22.25 17.92 33.03
CA GLU A 351 21.87 16.96 34.08
C GLU A 351 22.86 15.79 34.24
N LEU A 352 24.03 15.85 33.57
CA LEU A 352 25.03 14.78 33.53
C LEU A 352 26.20 15.07 34.49
#